data_AF-A0A0F8W8U0-F1
#
_entry.id   AF-A0A0F8W8U0-F1
#
_cell.length_a   1.000
_cell.length_b   1.000
_cell.length_c   1.000
_cell.angle_alpha   90.00
_cell.angle_beta   90.00
_cell.angle_gamma   90.00
#
_symmetry.space_group_name_H-M   'P 1'
#
loop_
_entity.id
_entity.type
_entity.pdbx_description
1 polymer ?
#
loop_
_entity_poly.entity_id
_entity_poly.type
_entity_poly.pdbx_seq_one_letter_code
_entity_poly.pdbx_strand_id
1 'polypeptide(L)'
;GKHKQWVCVFGKETLERINEAMVKTLPTGKGQRNKAIFEFARNLRGIPGLSDLPREELKGFVEEWHSQALPVIGTKPFIETWIDFLKGWPKVKWPVNEEFIPMILTKAQSNPVDGYDDPRLSVLAAICRELHGINGQKFYLATRTAGKLLGVSHTMISRWLFLLEHDRLIETVVKGGTSENPRKATRFRYIGPQRKPK
;
A
#
# COMPACT_ATOMS: atom_id res chain seq x y z
N GLY A 1 15.60 8.27 -28.97
CA GLY A 1 14.93 8.89 -27.81
C GLY A 1 14.73 7.87 -26.72
N LYS A 2 14.80 8.26 -25.45
CA LYS A 2 14.78 7.38 -24.25
C LYS A 2 13.70 6.29 -24.30
N HIS A 3 12.51 6.61 -24.81
CA HIS A 3 11.41 5.66 -25.00
C HIS A 3 11.76 4.45 -25.89
N LYS A 4 12.46 4.64 -27.03
CA LYS A 4 12.87 3.53 -27.90
C LYS A 4 13.91 2.62 -27.22
N GLN A 5 14.79 3.21 -26.41
CA GLN A 5 15.80 2.47 -25.66
C GLN A 5 15.17 1.60 -24.56
N TRP A 6 14.18 2.12 -23.84
CA TRP A 6 13.48 1.34 -22.82
C TRP A 6 12.65 0.18 -23.40
N VAL A 7 12.06 0.35 -24.60
CA VAL A 7 11.26 -0.71 -25.24
C VAL A 7 12.11 -1.94 -25.52
N CYS A 8 13.35 -1.73 -25.96
CA CYS A 8 14.30 -2.81 -26.20
C CYS A 8 14.75 -3.53 -24.93
N VAL A 9 14.74 -2.87 -23.77
CA VAL A 9 15.27 -3.41 -22.51
C VAL A 9 14.20 -4.11 -21.68
N PHE A 10 12.99 -3.53 -21.58
CA PHE A 10 11.95 -4.01 -20.65
C PHE A 10 10.75 -4.67 -21.35
N GLY A 11 10.67 -4.58 -22.68
CA GLY A 11 9.50 -5.00 -23.43
C GLY A 11 8.34 -3.99 -23.34
N LYS A 12 7.37 -4.14 -24.23
CA LYS A 12 6.26 -3.19 -24.40
C LYS A 12 5.32 -3.15 -23.18
N GLU A 13 4.93 -4.31 -22.68
CA GLU A 13 3.98 -4.44 -21.56
C GLU A 13 4.53 -3.82 -20.26
N THR A 14 5.79 -4.09 -19.92
CA THR A 14 6.45 -3.49 -18.75
C THR A 14 6.44 -1.97 -18.83
N LEU A 15 6.66 -1.40 -20.02
CA LEU A 15 6.63 0.05 -20.20
C LEU A 15 5.24 0.66 -20.11
N GLU A 16 4.22 -0.05 -20.60
CA GLU A 16 2.83 0.38 -20.40
C GLU A 16 2.53 0.49 -18.90
N ARG A 17 2.92 -0.51 -18.11
CA ARG A 17 2.77 -0.48 -16.64
C ARG A 17 3.57 0.64 -15.97
N ILE A 18 4.78 0.93 -16.45
CA ILE A 18 5.59 2.05 -15.95
C ILE A 18 4.89 3.39 -16.25
N ASN A 19 4.37 3.56 -17.47
CA ASN A 19 3.66 4.78 -17.87
C ASN A 19 2.37 4.97 -17.08
N GLU A 20 1.59 3.90 -16.87
CA GLU A 20 0.40 3.93 -16.02
C GLU A 20 0.74 4.31 -14.58
N ALA A 21 1.77 3.69 -14.00
CA ALA A 21 2.27 4.02 -12.67
C ALA A 21 2.68 5.49 -12.57
N MET A 22 3.31 6.02 -13.62
CA MET A 22 3.73 7.41 -13.69
C MET A 22 2.54 8.35 -13.64
N VAL A 23 1.59 8.20 -14.58
CA VAL A 23 0.39 9.04 -14.68
C VAL A 23 -0.45 8.97 -13.41
N LYS A 24 -0.69 7.76 -12.88
CA LYS A 24 -1.50 7.52 -11.68
C LYS A 24 -0.96 8.20 -10.42
N THR A 25 0.34 8.50 -10.39
CA THR A 25 1.02 9.03 -9.21
C THR A 25 1.46 10.48 -9.38
N LEU A 26 1.10 11.15 -10.48
CA LEU A 26 1.38 12.58 -10.63
C LEU A 26 0.67 13.39 -9.53
N PRO A 27 1.35 14.39 -8.94
CA PRO A 27 0.72 15.26 -7.95
C PRO A 27 -0.35 16.13 -8.62
N THR A 28 -1.44 16.40 -7.89
CA THR A 28 -2.52 17.29 -8.33
C THR A 28 -2.44 18.67 -7.68
N GLY A 29 -1.52 18.87 -6.74
CA GLY A 29 -1.29 20.16 -6.09
C GLY A 29 0.09 20.31 -5.44
N LYS A 30 0.41 21.55 -5.07
CA LYS A 30 1.65 21.88 -4.34
C LYS A 30 1.72 21.13 -3.01
N GLY A 31 2.94 20.78 -2.58
CA GLY A 31 3.20 20.05 -1.34
C GLY A 31 2.99 18.53 -1.43
N GLN A 32 2.48 17.99 -2.54
CA GLN A 32 2.21 16.56 -2.68
C GLN A 32 3.40 15.74 -3.19
N ARG A 33 4.45 16.38 -3.74
CA ARG A 33 5.57 15.73 -4.42
C ARG A 33 6.15 14.55 -3.65
N ASN A 34 6.53 14.73 -2.38
CA ASN A 34 7.18 13.69 -1.58
C ASN A 34 6.29 12.43 -1.44
N LYS A 35 5.00 12.62 -1.17
CA LYS A 35 4.04 11.51 -1.12
C LYS A 35 3.90 10.86 -2.49
N ALA A 36 3.77 11.67 -3.53
CA ALA A 36 3.55 11.25 -4.91
C ALA A 36 4.72 10.42 -5.46
N ILE A 37 5.97 10.86 -5.24
CA ILE A 37 7.17 10.08 -5.64
C ILE A 37 7.31 8.79 -4.83
N PHE A 38 6.90 8.78 -3.56
CA PHE A 38 6.87 7.55 -2.78
C PHE A 38 5.83 6.56 -3.33
N GLU A 39 4.65 7.04 -3.72
CA GLU A 39 3.66 6.18 -4.41
C GLU A 39 4.19 5.69 -5.76
N PHE A 40 4.89 6.52 -6.53
CA PHE A 40 5.53 6.07 -7.78
C PHE A 40 6.55 4.96 -7.51
N ALA A 41 7.42 5.12 -6.51
CA ALA A 41 8.36 4.08 -6.08
C ALA A 41 7.66 2.78 -5.68
N ARG A 42 6.51 2.86 -4.99
CA ARG A 42 5.71 1.68 -4.64
C ARG A 42 5.13 0.97 -5.86
N ASN A 43 4.69 1.71 -6.88
CA ASN A 43 4.16 1.13 -8.11
C ASN A 43 5.28 0.50 -8.94
N LEU A 44 6.42 1.20 -9.13
CA LEU A 44 7.57 0.66 -9.85
C LEU A 44 8.08 -0.64 -9.24
N ARG A 45 8.20 -0.72 -7.90
CA ARG A 45 8.63 -1.94 -7.22
C ARG A 45 7.65 -3.11 -7.36
N GLY A 46 6.41 -2.84 -7.79
CA GLY A 46 5.38 -3.85 -8.04
C GLY A 46 5.38 -4.40 -9.46
N ILE A 47 6.23 -3.86 -10.34
CA ILE A 47 6.38 -4.30 -11.72
C ILE A 47 7.48 -5.39 -11.76
N PRO A 48 7.20 -6.59 -12.30
CA PRO A 48 8.18 -7.66 -12.42
C PRO A 48 9.46 -7.20 -13.11
N GLY A 49 10.60 -7.62 -12.60
CA GLY A 49 11.92 -7.28 -13.14
C GLY A 49 12.46 -5.89 -12.76
N LEU A 50 11.67 -5.01 -12.13
CA LEU A 50 12.16 -3.69 -11.68
C LEU A 50 12.58 -3.68 -10.20
N SER A 51 12.12 -4.62 -9.39
CA SER A 51 12.40 -4.68 -7.94
C SER A 51 13.89 -4.85 -7.62
N ASP A 52 14.59 -5.60 -8.47
CA ASP A 52 15.95 -6.08 -8.25
C ASP A 52 16.99 -5.28 -9.03
N LEU A 53 16.56 -4.29 -9.83
CA LEU A 53 17.47 -3.42 -10.56
C LEU A 53 18.28 -2.51 -9.61
N PRO A 54 19.52 -2.17 -9.99
CA PRO A 54 20.22 -1.03 -9.41
C PRO A 54 19.34 0.21 -9.50
N ARG A 55 19.40 1.08 -8.47
CA ARG A 55 18.47 2.22 -8.38
C ARG A 55 18.78 3.22 -9.49
N GLU A 56 20.03 3.29 -9.88
CA GLU A 56 20.57 4.07 -10.98
C GLU A 56 19.85 3.77 -12.31
N GLU A 57 19.47 2.52 -12.55
CA GLU A 57 18.70 2.10 -13.73
C GLU A 57 17.25 2.63 -13.70
N LEU A 58 16.72 2.91 -12.51
CA LEU A 58 15.37 3.49 -12.34
C LEU A 58 15.36 5.01 -12.50
N LYS A 59 16.53 5.67 -12.46
CA LYS A 59 16.66 7.13 -12.46
C LYS A 59 15.96 7.75 -13.68
N GLY A 60 16.07 7.12 -14.85
CA GLY A 60 15.43 7.60 -16.07
C GLY A 60 13.90 7.70 -15.96
N PHE A 61 13.24 6.73 -15.31
CA PHE A 61 11.80 6.79 -15.08
C PHE A 61 11.42 7.89 -14.08
N VAL A 62 12.27 8.12 -13.08
CA VAL A 62 12.05 9.17 -12.06
C VAL A 62 12.26 10.57 -12.64
N GLU A 63 13.21 10.73 -13.57
CA GLU A 63 13.39 11.97 -14.35
C GLU A 63 12.15 12.29 -15.18
N GLU A 64 11.61 11.29 -15.88
CA GLU A 64 10.41 11.45 -16.71
C GLU A 64 9.18 11.80 -15.84
N TRP A 65 8.98 11.08 -14.74
CA TRP A 65 7.93 11.40 -13.77
C TRP A 65 8.08 12.84 -13.23
N HIS A 66 9.30 13.26 -12.90
CA HIS A 66 9.56 14.60 -12.40
C HIS A 66 9.23 15.67 -13.45
N SER A 67 9.64 15.45 -14.71
CA SER A 67 9.35 16.33 -15.84
C SER A 67 7.84 16.58 -15.97
N GLN A 68 7.05 15.51 -15.89
CA GLN A 68 5.57 15.61 -15.96
C GLN A 68 4.96 16.24 -14.71
N ALA A 69 5.60 16.11 -13.55
CA ALA A 69 5.17 16.74 -12.31
C ALA A 69 5.53 18.24 -12.22
N LEU A 70 6.49 18.72 -13.04
CA LEU A 70 7.00 20.10 -13.01
C LEU A 70 5.90 21.17 -13.04
N PRO A 71 4.82 21.08 -13.84
CA PRO A 71 3.78 22.10 -13.85
C PRO A 71 3.09 22.30 -12.49
N VAL A 72 3.03 21.25 -11.66
CA VAL A 72 2.25 21.23 -10.42
C VAL A 72 3.10 21.44 -9.17
N ILE A 73 4.31 20.86 -9.13
CA ILE A 73 5.14 20.86 -7.92
C ILE A 73 5.75 22.24 -7.64
N GLY A 74 5.89 22.57 -6.35
CA GLY A 74 6.59 23.78 -5.91
C GLY A 74 8.12 23.65 -6.02
N THR A 75 8.67 22.53 -5.53
CA THR A 75 10.11 22.25 -5.59
C THR A 75 10.50 21.73 -6.97
N LYS A 76 11.22 22.56 -7.75
CA LYS A 76 11.60 22.28 -9.13
C LYS A 76 12.91 21.49 -9.33
N PRO A 77 13.92 21.54 -8.46
CA PRO A 77 15.14 20.77 -8.70
C PRO A 77 14.87 19.26 -8.68
N PHE A 78 15.29 18.56 -9.73
CA PHE A 78 15.17 17.11 -9.85
C PHE A 78 15.86 16.36 -8.69
N ILE A 79 17.00 16.88 -8.22
CA ILE A 79 17.80 16.26 -7.16
C ILE A 79 16.96 15.99 -5.90
N GLU A 80 16.01 16.87 -5.59
CA GLU A 80 15.13 16.71 -4.44
C GLU A 80 14.12 15.57 -4.62
N THR A 81 13.61 15.38 -5.85
CA THR A 81 12.80 14.19 -6.19
C THR A 81 13.63 12.92 -6.10
N TRP A 82 14.87 12.96 -6.60
CA TRP A 82 15.76 11.82 -6.60
C TRP A 82 16.14 11.36 -5.17
N ILE A 83 16.46 12.31 -4.28
CA ILE A 83 16.72 12.04 -2.86
C ILE A 83 15.51 11.36 -2.21
N ASP A 84 14.30 11.89 -2.44
CA ASP A 84 13.08 11.32 -1.87
C ASP A 84 12.81 9.90 -2.39
N PHE A 85 13.03 9.66 -3.68
CA PHE A 85 12.91 8.34 -4.28
C PHE A 85 13.88 7.34 -3.62
N LEU A 86 15.17 7.68 -3.52
CA LEU A 86 16.17 6.83 -2.90
C LEU A 86 15.87 6.54 -1.42
N LYS A 87 15.39 7.54 -0.67
CA LYS A 87 14.95 7.35 0.73
C LYS A 87 13.68 6.50 0.83
N GLY A 88 12.81 6.57 -0.16
CA GLY A 88 11.52 5.88 -0.22
C GLY A 88 11.65 4.41 -0.64
N TRP A 89 12.46 4.11 -1.64
CA TRP A 89 12.62 2.78 -2.24
C TRP A 89 12.82 1.63 -1.23
N PRO A 90 13.79 1.69 -0.29
CA PRO A 90 13.98 0.62 0.69
C PRO A 90 12.83 0.52 1.70
N LYS A 91 12.02 1.58 1.87
CA LYS A 91 10.87 1.63 2.79
C LYS A 91 9.61 1.02 2.17
N VAL A 92 9.61 0.72 0.87
CA VAL A 92 8.50 0.03 0.21
C VAL A 92 8.44 -1.42 0.69
N LYS A 93 7.74 -1.66 1.79
CA LYS A 93 7.54 -3.03 2.31
C LYS A 93 6.54 -3.81 1.46
N TRP A 94 5.56 -3.10 0.91
CA TRP A 94 4.47 -3.64 0.12
C TRP A 94 4.42 -2.82 -1.17
N PRO A 95 4.90 -3.38 -2.29
CA PRO A 95 4.67 -2.78 -3.59
C PRO A 95 3.18 -2.57 -3.82
N VAL A 96 2.81 -1.68 -4.74
CA VAL A 96 1.46 -1.73 -5.30
C VAL A 96 1.48 -2.85 -6.33
N ASN A 97 1.49 -4.09 -5.87
CA ASN A 97 1.17 -5.23 -6.71
C ASN A 97 -0.35 -5.39 -6.70
N GLU A 98 -0.93 -5.40 -7.90
CA GLU A 98 -2.35 -5.70 -8.09
C GLU A 98 -2.71 -7.09 -7.57
N GLU A 99 -1.73 -7.97 -7.33
CA GLU A 99 -1.96 -9.34 -6.88
C GLU A 99 -1.90 -9.52 -5.35
N PHE A 100 -1.18 -8.71 -4.58
CA PHE A 100 -1.00 -8.97 -3.14
C PHE A 100 -2.29 -8.77 -2.35
N ILE A 101 -2.99 -7.68 -2.65
CA ILE A 101 -4.25 -7.36 -1.98
C ILE A 101 -5.35 -8.38 -2.36
N PRO A 102 -5.54 -8.73 -3.65
CA PRO A 102 -6.38 -9.86 -4.03
C PRO A 102 -5.93 -11.19 -3.46
N MET A 103 -4.64 -11.51 -3.40
CA MET A 103 -4.14 -12.75 -2.79
C MET A 103 -4.54 -12.85 -1.32
N ILE A 104 -4.36 -11.77 -0.55
CA ILE A 104 -4.82 -11.71 0.85
C ILE A 104 -6.34 -11.88 0.92
N LEU A 105 -7.09 -11.20 0.05
CA LEU A 105 -8.54 -11.29 0.02
C LEU A 105 -9.02 -12.70 -0.29
N THR A 106 -8.49 -13.34 -1.35
CA THR A 106 -8.78 -14.72 -1.73
C THR A 106 -8.47 -15.67 -0.59
N LYS A 107 -7.30 -15.56 0.04
CA LYS A 107 -6.93 -16.41 1.18
C LYS A 107 -7.85 -16.22 2.38
N ALA A 108 -8.26 -14.99 2.65
CA ALA A 108 -9.20 -14.66 3.72
C ALA A 108 -10.63 -15.15 3.42
N GLN A 109 -11.07 -15.12 2.16
CA GLN A 109 -12.36 -15.63 1.72
C GLN A 109 -12.42 -17.17 1.77
N SER A 110 -11.33 -17.85 1.44
CA SER A 110 -11.26 -19.32 1.50
C SER A 110 -11.20 -19.87 2.93
N ASN A 111 -10.85 -19.05 3.92
CA ASN A 111 -10.78 -19.46 5.32
C ASN A 111 -11.23 -18.30 6.24
N PRO A 112 -12.52 -17.94 6.24
CA PRO A 112 -13.04 -16.85 7.06
C PRO A 112 -12.93 -17.20 8.56
N VAL A 113 -12.97 -16.20 9.44
CA VAL A 113 -13.05 -16.45 10.89
C VAL A 113 -14.52 -16.62 11.29
N ASP A 114 -14.85 -17.76 11.89
CA ASP A 114 -16.21 -18.07 12.34
C ASP A 114 -16.66 -17.19 13.53
N GLY A 115 -17.98 -17.14 13.76
CA GLY A 115 -18.58 -16.49 14.94
C GLY A 115 -19.15 -15.09 14.72
N TYR A 116 -19.31 -14.67 13.45
CA TYR A 116 -19.95 -13.41 13.08
C TYR A 116 -21.08 -13.63 12.07
N ASP A 117 -22.21 -12.97 12.30
CA ASP A 117 -23.41 -13.09 11.43
C ASP A 117 -23.23 -12.42 10.06
N ASP A 118 -22.35 -11.41 9.97
CA ASP A 118 -22.00 -10.79 8.69
C ASP A 118 -20.76 -11.47 8.10
N PRO A 119 -20.86 -12.17 6.96
CA PRO A 119 -19.73 -12.88 6.36
C PRO A 119 -18.57 -11.95 5.98
N ARG A 120 -18.83 -10.65 5.72
CA ARG A 120 -17.77 -9.67 5.43
C ARG A 120 -16.95 -9.33 6.67
N LEU A 121 -17.55 -9.40 7.85
CA LEU A 121 -16.82 -9.25 9.12
C LEU A 121 -15.93 -10.48 9.36
N SER A 122 -16.43 -11.68 9.09
CA SER A 122 -15.65 -12.92 9.13
C SER A 122 -14.43 -12.87 8.19
N VAL A 123 -14.61 -12.32 6.98
CA VAL A 123 -13.51 -12.08 6.03
C VAL A 123 -12.57 -10.98 6.52
N LEU A 124 -13.07 -9.88 7.09
CA LEU A 124 -12.20 -8.82 7.65
C LEU A 124 -11.30 -9.36 8.78
N ALA A 125 -11.86 -10.19 9.64
CA ALA A 125 -11.14 -10.89 10.69
C ALA A 125 -10.04 -11.81 10.12
N ALA A 126 -10.34 -12.55 9.06
CA ALA A 126 -9.35 -13.36 8.34
C ALA A 126 -8.27 -12.48 7.65
N ILE A 127 -8.63 -11.34 7.05
CA ILE A 127 -7.66 -10.38 6.50
C ILE A 127 -6.67 -9.92 7.58
N CYS A 128 -7.15 -9.64 8.80
CA CYS A 128 -6.29 -9.28 9.92
C CYS A 128 -5.31 -10.40 10.30
N ARG A 129 -5.77 -11.66 10.29
CA ARG A 129 -4.93 -12.85 10.51
C ARG A 129 -3.84 -12.98 9.44
N GLU A 130 -4.21 -12.86 8.17
CA GLU A 130 -3.26 -12.98 7.05
C GLU A 130 -2.22 -11.86 7.07
N LEU A 131 -2.65 -10.61 7.31
CA LEU A 131 -1.73 -9.47 7.46
C LEU A 131 -0.77 -9.64 8.65
N HIS A 132 -1.22 -10.24 9.74
CA HIS A 132 -0.35 -10.54 10.87
C HIS A 132 0.69 -11.62 10.53
N GLY A 133 0.27 -12.73 9.92
CA GLY A 133 1.17 -13.82 9.52
C GLY A 133 2.27 -13.35 8.56
N ILE A 134 1.92 -12.44 7.66
CA ILE A 134 2.87 -11.85 6.71
C ILE A 134 3.84 -10.87 7.40
N ASN A 135 3.37 -10.06 8.35
CA ASN A 135 4.20 -9.05 9.01
C ASN A 135 4.93 -9.55 10.26
N GLY A 136 4.68 -10.79 10.70
CA GLY A 136 5.34 -11.48 11.81
C GLY A 136 5.03 -10.96 13.22
N GLN A 137 4.72 -9.68 13.42
CA GLN A 137 4.46 -9.12 14.76
C GLN A 137 3.37 -8.03 14.82
N LYS A 138 3.29 -7.14 13.83
CA LYS A 138 2.36 -6.00 13.81
C LYS A 138 1.94 -5.68 12.39
N PHE A 139 0.65 -5.45 12.17
CA PHE A 139 0.14 -5.02 10.87
C PHE A 139 -0.56 -3.67 10.98
N TYR A 140 -0.78 -3.03 9.83
CA TYR A 140 -1.62 -1.85 9.70
C TYR A 140 -2.71 -2.18 8.68
N LEU A 141 -3.91 -1.66 8.91
CA LEU A 141 -5.01 -1.80 7.95
C LEU A 141 -5.47 -0.41 7.51
N ALA A 142 -5.38 -0.14 6.21
CA ALA A 142 -5.99 1.05 5.64
C ALA A 142 -7.51 0.81 5.54
N THR A 143 -8.30 1.39 6.46
CA THR A 143 -9.75 1.18 6.55
C THR A 143 -10.48 1.52 5.24
N ARG A 144 -9.99 2.51 4.49
CA ARG A 144 -10.52 2.85 3.16
C ARG A 144 -10.28 1.76 2.12
N THR A 145 -9.12 1.12 2.14
CA THR A 145 -8.82 0.00 1.23
C THR A 145 -9.66 -1.22 1.60
N ALA A 146 -9.71 -1.57 2.89
CA ALA A 146 -10.56 -2.67 3.37
C ALA A 146 -12.04 -2.46 3.04
N GLY A 147 -12.54 -1.22 3.18
CA GLY A 147 -13.92 -0.87 2.81
C GLY A 147 -14.20 -1.11 1.32
N LYS A 148 -13.29 -0.68 0.44
CA LYS A 148 -13.39 -0.95 -1.00
C LYS A 148 -13.40 -2.46 -1.31
N LEU A 149 -12.53 -3.24 -0.67
CA LEU A 149 -12.43 -4.68 -0.90
C LEU A 149 -13.69 -5.45 -0.45
N LEU A 150 -14.31 -5.00 0.64
CA LEU A 150 -15.47 -5.68 1.24
C LEU A 150 -16.80 -5.04 0.82
N GLY A 151 -16.78 -4.02 -0.03
CA GLY A 151 -17.99 -3.30 -0.46
C GLY A 151 -18.71 -2.57 0.68
N VAL A 152 -17.99 -2.07 1.68
CA VAL A 152 -18.55 -1.35 2.84
C VAL A 152 -17.83 -0.02 3.09
N SER A 153 -18.46 0.87 3.86
CA SER A 153 -17.85 2.16 4.19
C SER A 153 -16.63 1.99 5.12
N HIS A 154 -15.66 2.90 5.00
CA HIS A 154 -14.49 2.92 5.89
C HIS A 154 -14.87 3.15 7.37
N THR A 155 -16.00 3.80 7.64
CA THR A 155 -16.58 3.95 8.98
C THR A 155 -17.08 2.62 9.52
N MET A 156 -17.73 1.80 8.68
CA MET A 156 -18.17 0.45 9.05
C MET A 156 -16.98 -0.44 9.40
N ILE A 157 -15.90 -0.42 8.59
CA ILE A 157 -14.65 -1.11 8.91
C ILE A 157 -14.09 -0.67 10.27
N SER A 158 -14.13 0.63 10.58
CA SER A 158 -13.63 1.15 11.86
C SER A 158 -14.43 0.62 13.06
N ARG A 159 -15.77 0.52 12.91
CA ARG A 159 -16.65 -0.08 13.91
C ARG A 159 -16.40 -1.59 14.07
N TRP A 160 -16.17 -2.29 12.97
CA TRP A 160 -15.82 -3.71 12.99
C TRP A 160 -14.47 -3.96 13.65
N LEU A 161 -13.45 -3.15 13.37
CA LEU A 161 -12.15 -3.26 14.07
C LEU A 161 -12.30 -3.05 15.59
N PHE A 162 -13.17 -2.14 16.02
CA PHE A 162 -13.50 -1.99 17.44
C PHE A 162 -14.13 -3.26 18.02
N LEU A 163 -15.07 -3.89 17.30
CA LEU A 163 -15.67 -5.16 17.72
C LEU A 163 -14.63 -6.30 17.79
N LEU A 164 -13.78 -6.46 16.76
CA LEU A 164 -12.72 -7.47 16.76
C LEU A 164 -11.72 -7.28 17.91
N GLU A 165 -11.45 -6.03 18.29
CA GLU A 165 -10.61 -5.71 19.44
C GLU A 165 -11.30 -6.04 20.77
N HIS A 166 -12.58 -5.70 20.90
CA HIS A 166 -13.41 -6.06 22.05
C HIS A 166 -13.50 -7.58 22.23
N ASP A 167 -13.66 -8.32 21.14
CA ASP A 167 -13.71 -9.79 21.13
C ASP A 167 -12.33 -10.45 21.33
N ARG A 168 -11.29 -9.64 21.52
CA ARG A 168 -9.90 -10.06 21.70
C ARG A 168 -9.40 -10.94 20.55
N LEU A 169 -9.81 -10.65 19.33
CA LEU A 169 -9.26 -11.26 18.13
C LEU A 169 -8.02 -10.49 17.64
N ILE A 170 -8.06 -9.17 17.83
CA ILE A 170 -6.95 -8.27 17.58
C ILE A 170 -6.70 -7.39 18.80
N GLU A 171 -5.53 -6.77 18.85
CA GLU A 171 -5.20 -5.75 19.84
C GLU A 171 -4.53 -4.55 19.15
N THR A 172 -4.84 -3.33 19.60
CA THR A 172 -4.09 -2.13 19.21
C THR A 172 -2.75 -2.09 19.91
N VAL A 173 -1.66 -2.21 19.15
CA VAL A 173 -0.30 -2.11 19.68
C VAL A 173 0.23 -0.68 19.65
N VAL A 174 -0.15 0.11 18.65
CA VAL A 174 0.18 1.54 18.57
C VAL A 174 -1.01 2.28 17.99
N LYS A 175 -1.54 3.27 18.73
CA LYS A 175 -2.62 4.11 18.23
C LYS A 175 -2.10 5.12 17.21
N GLY A 176 -2.75 5.18 16.05
CA GLY A 176 -2.54 6.21 15.04
C GLY A 176 -3.51 7.38 15.21
N GLY A 177 -3.17 8.54 14.62
CA GLY A 177 -4.06 9.71 14.63
C GLY A 177 -4.15 10.44 15.97
N THR A 178 -3.25 10.15 16.92
CA THR A 178 -3.12 10.89 18.20
C THR A 178 -2.30 12.17 18.01
N SER A 179 -2.29 13.06 19.00
CA SER A 179 -1.40 14.24 19.01
C SER A 179 0.08 13.86 18.83
N GLU A 180 0.49 12.73 19.40
CA GLU A 180 1.85 12.18 19.30
C GLU A 180 2.13 11.47 17.96
N ASN A 181 1.09 10.95 17.29
CA ASN A 181 1.22 10.20 16.03
C ASN A 181 0.16 10.61 14.99
N PRO A 182 0.03 11.91 14.64
CA PRO A 182 -1.14 12.43 13.92
C PRO A 182 -1.24 11.92 12.49
N ARG A 183 -0.11 11.48 11.91
CA ARG A 183 -0.01 11.01 10.51
C ARG A 183 0.25 9.52 10.37
N LYS A 184 0.25 8.75 11.48
CA LYS A 184 0.50 7.31 11.42
C LYS A 184 -0.82 6.54 11.50
N ALA A 185 -0.90 5.43 10.76
CA ALA A 185 -2.00 4.48 10.91
C ALA A 185 -1.86 3.68 12.22
N THR A 186 -3.00 3.29 12.80
CA THR A 186 -3.03 2.36 13.92
C THR A 186 -2.37 1.03 13.54
N ARG A 187 -1.57 0.49 14.44
CA ARG A 187 -0.92 -0.81 14.29
C ARG A 187 -1.59 -1.81 15.22
N PHE A 188 -1.95 -2.93 14.65
CA PHE A 188 -2.64 -4.02 15.32
C PHE A 188 -1.75 -5.26 15.40
N ARG A 189 -2.08 -6.15 16.32
CA ARG A 189 -1.60 -7.54 16.36
C ARG A 189 -2.82 -8.45 16.36
N TYR A 190 -2.73 -9.56 15.61
CA TYR A 190 -3.75 -10.60 15.68
C TYR A 190 -3.36 -11.55 16.81
N ILE A 191 -4.30 -11.84 17.70
CA ILE A 191 -4.06 -12.65 18.92
C ILE A 191 -4.90 -13.94 18.93
N GLY A 192 -5.76 -14.14 17.93
CA GLY A 192 -6.59 -15.34 17.77
C GLY A 192 -7.81 -15.34 18.70
N PRO A 193 -8.86 -16.12 18.37
CA PRO A 193 -10.09 -16.14 19.16
C PRO A 193 -9.81 -16.68 20.56
N GLN A 194 -10.08 -15.88 21.59
CA GLN A 194 -9.99 -16.30 23.00
C GLN A 194 -11.30 -16.97 23.49
N ARG A 195 -12.32 -17.06 22.64
CA ARG A 195 -13.57 -17.78 22.88
C ARG A 195 -13.99 -18.58 21.65
N LYS A 196 -14.41 -19.82 21.89
CA LYS A 196 -15.22 -20.58 20.92
C LYS A 196 -16.53 -19.82 20.68
N PRO A 197 -17.03 -19.70 19.43
CA PRO A 197 -18.38 -19.21 19.20
C PRO A 197 -19.37 -20.09 19.96
N LYS A 198 -20.43 -19.48 20.49
CA LYS A 198 -21.57 -20.21 21.05
C LYS A 198 -22.29 -20.99 19.95
#